data_AF-A0A3D3I2I7-F1
#
_entry.id   AF-A0A3D3I2I7-F1
#
_cell.length_a   1.000
_cell.length_b   1.000
_cell.length_c   1.000
_cell.angle_alpha   90.00
_cell.angle_beta   90.00
_cell.angle_gamma   90.00
#
_symmetry.space_group_name_H-M   'P 1'
#
loop_
_entity.id
_entity.type
_entity.pdbx_description
1 polymer ?
#
loop_
_entity_poly.entity_id
_entity_poly.type
_entity_poly.pdbx_seq_one_letter_code
_entity_poly.pdbx_strand_id
1 'polypeptide(L)'
;MAKALLLVGLGLGWGCSPATSEPTPVPSTTTSTRTANPDTRRVVVVINTKSPDSQAVGAYYMDKRGIPADAAIHIACPPGEEISRTDFDVLIATPVREKIKQLGRRTDFVVLTQGVPIRIGDKWGPSVDSMLAGVPSPIKPITTINAENVNGAVHPYFQADEPFNSDKYSMWLVTRLTGPTVADAKALV
;
A
#
# COMPACT_ATOMS: atom_id res chain seq x y z
N MET A 1 -35.28 -73.26 17.49
CA MET A 1 -35.89 -73.22 16.14
C MET A 1 -34.85 -72.65 15.18
N ALA A 2 -34.52 -73.42 14.12
CA ALA A 2 -33.74 -73.15 12.89
C ALA A 2 -32.59 -72.10 12.94
N LYS A 3 -31.28 -72.41 12.82
CA LYS A 3 -30.45 -73.20 11.87
C LYS A 3 -30.05 -72.42 10.59
N ALA A 4 -28.75 -72.54 10.25
CA ALA A 4 -28.04 -72.21 8.99
C ALA A 4 -27.39 -70.80 8.94
N LEU A 5 -26.19 -70.54 8.40
CA LEU A 5 -25.22 -71.37 7.67
C LEU A 5 -23.86 -70.61 7.61
N LEU A 6 -22.77 -71.29 8.01
CA LEU A 6 -21.49 -71.47 7.31
C LEU A 6 -20.80 -70.28 6.58
N LEU A 7 -19.54 -69.98 6.94
CA LEU A 7 -18.36 -70.27 6.09
C LEU A 7 -17.03 -70.07 6.82
N VAL A 8 -16.16 -71.05 6.60
CA VAL A 8 -14.81 -71.25 7.14
C VAL A 8 -13.79 -70.51 6.27
N GLY A 9 -12.74 -69.97 6.89
CA GLY A 9 -11.55 -69.51 6.18
C GLY A 9 -10.40 -69.17 7.13
N LEU A 10 -9.62 -70.19 7.51
CA LEU A 10 -8.30 -70.01 8.09
C LEU A 10 -7.31 -69.62 6.98
N GLY A 11 -6.51 -68.58 7.24
CA GLY A 11 -5.37 -68.21 6.42
C GLY A 11 -4.38 -67.37 7.21
N LEU A 12 -3.44 -68.04 7.89
CA LEU A 12 -2.21 -67.42 8.38
C LEU A 12 -1.30 -67.16 7.18
N GLY A 13 -0.88 -65.91 7.00
CA GLY A 13 0.14 -65.51 6.04
C GLY A 13 1.02 -64.43 6.63
N TRP A 14 2.23 -64.81 7.06
CA TRP A 14 3.36 -63.88 7.21
C TRP A 14 3.75 -63.37 5.83
N GLY A 15 3.94 -62.05 5.70
CA GLY A 15 4.42 -61.45 4.46
C GLY A 15 5.00 -60.06 4.71
N CYS A 16 6.31 -59.94 4.46
CA CYS A 16 7.17 -58.78 4.58
C CYS A 16 6.59 -57.44 4.09
N SER A 17 6.91 -56.37 4.82
CA SER A 17 6.91 -54.99 4.31
C SER A 17 7.84 -54.82 3.11
N PRO A 18 7.51 -53.90 2.18
CA PRO A 18 8.51 -53.12 1.48
C PRO A 18 8.62 -51.71 2.07
N ALA A 19 9.84 -51.19 2.04
CA ALA A 19 10.29 -49.94 2.64
C ALA A 19 9.50 -48.71 2.14
N THR A 20 9.17 -47.82 3.07
CA THR A 20 8.79 -46.44 2.79
C THR A 20 10.00 -45.72 2.20
N SER A 21 9.98 -45.40 0.92
CA SER A 21 10.96 -44.48 0.34
C SER A 21 10.67 -43.07 0.84
N GLU A 22 11.49 -42.56 1.75
CA GLU A 22 11.50 -41.13 2.07
C GLU A 22 11.85 -40.32 0.81
N PRO A 23 11.16 -39.20 0.53
CA PRO A 23 11.52 -38.33 -0.58
C PRO A 23 12.84 -37.62 -0.24
N THR A 24 13.79 -37.71 -1.17
CA THR A 24 15.09 -37.03 -1.11
C THR A 24 14.91 -35.52 -0.92
N PRO A 25 15.61 -34.85 0.02
CA PRO A 25 15.56 -33.41 0.14
C PRO A 25 16.21 -32.77 -1.08
N VAL A 26 15.40 -32.12 -1.93
CA VAL A 26 15.89 -31.29 -3.02
C VAL A 26 16.48 -30.01 -2.42
N PRO A 27 17.73 -29.64 -2.71
CA PRO A 27 18.27 -28.36 -2.25
C PRO A 27 17.59 -27.22 -3.01
N SER A 28 16.60 -26.57 -2.38
CA SER A 28 15.98 -25.36 -2.91
C SER A 28 16.86 -24.14 -2.60
N THR A 29 18.01 -24.03 -3.28
CA THR A 29 18.75 -22.77 -3.33
C THR A 29 18.65 -22.22 -4.74
N THR A 30 17.50 -21.63 -5.05
CA THR A 30 17.44 -20.60 -6.09
C THR A 30 17.17 -19.29 -5.38
N THR A 31 18.25 -18.60 -5.02
CA THR A 31 18.21 -17.17 -4.73
C THR A 31 17.78 -16.49 -6.02
N SER A 32 16.47 -16.30 -6.20
CA SER A 32 15.92 -15.44 -7.23
C SER A 32 16.28 -14.01 -6.84
N THR A 33 17.33 -13.47 -7.45
CA THR A 33 17.56 -12.03 -7.50
C THR A 33 16.40 -11.43 -8.27
N ARG A 34 15.34 -11.05 -7.55
CA ARG A 34 14.24 -10.25 -8.06
C ARG A 34 14.82 -8.94 -8.58
N THR A 35 14.99 -8.84 -9.91
CA THR A 35 15.29 -7.58 -10.59
C THR A 35 14.32 -6.53 -10.06
N ALA A 36 14.84 -5.46 -9.47
CA ALA A 36 14.01 -4.39 -8.93
C ALA A 36 13.09 -3.88 -10.05
N ASN A 37 11.78 -3.95 -9.84
CA ASN A 37 10.84 -3.38 -10.78
C ASN A 37 11.14 -1.86 -10.84
N PRO A 38 11.57 -1.30 -12.00
CA PRO A 38 11.95 0.10 -12.10
C PRO A 38 10.80 1.05 -11.70
N ASP A 39 9.56 0.56 -11.74
CA ASP A 39 8.37 1.30 -11.34
C ASP A 39 8.32 1.57 -9.82
N THR A 40 8.96 0.74 -8.99
CA THR A 40 8.97 0.95 -7.53
C THR A 40 9.77 2.18 -7.12
N ARG A 41 10.67 2.67 -7.98
CA ARG A 41 11.40 3.93 -7.76
C ARG A 41 10.51 5.16 -7.89
N ARG A 42 9.35 5.03 -8.54
CA ARG A 42 8.34 6.08 -8.74
C ARG A 42 7.33 6.15 -7.59
N VAL A 43 7.49 5.30 -6.58
CA VAL A 43 6.61 5.19 -5.40
C VAL A 43 7.34 5.74 -4.18
N VAL A 44 6.66 6.54 -3.38
CA VAL A 44 7.04 6.86 -2.00
C VAL A 44 5.96 6.41 -1.03
N VAL A 45 6.35 6.08 0.21
CA VAL A 45 5.44 5.57 1.24
C VAL A 45 5.50 6.48 2.46
N VAL A 46 4.37 7.05 2.84
CA VAL A 46 4.24 7.94 3.99
C VAL A 46 3.89 7.12 5.22
N ILE A 47 4.75 7.18 6.23
CA ILE A 47 4.67 6.40 7.47
C ILE A 47 4.57 7.37 8.65
N ASN A 48 3.43 7.36 9.34
CA ASN A 48 3.22 8.09 10.58
C ASN A 48 3.86 7.34 11.76
N THR A 49 4.94 7.90 12.30
CA THR A 49 5.69 7.31 13.43
C THR A 49 4.90 7.33 14.73
N LYS A 50 3.83 8.13 14.83
CA LYS A 50 2.89 8.13 15.97
C LYS A 50 1.81 7.05 15.87
N SER A 51 1.78 6.27 14.78
CA SER A 51 0.86 5.15 14.60
C SER A 51 1.65 3.83 14.44
N PRO A 52 1.50 2.87 15.37
CA PRO A 52 2.07 1.53 15.21
C PRO A 52 1.54 0.81 13.96
N ASP A 53 0.25 1.01 13.65
CA ASP A 53 -0.41 0.45 12.47
C ASP A 53 0.25 0.97 11.18
N SER A 54 0.53 2.27 11.13
CA SER A 54 1.18 2.91 9.97
C SER A 54 2.56 2.34 9.72
N GLN A 55 3.34 2.17 10.79
CA GLN A 55 4.67 1.56 10.72
C GLN A 55 4.59 0.11 10.25
N ALA A 56 3.65 -0.68 10.80
CA ALA A 56 3.48 -2.08 10.46
C ALA A 56 3.02 -2.29 9.00
N VAL A 57 2.09 -1.46 8.51
CA VAL A 57 1.59 -1.51 7.13
C VAL A 57 2.65 -0.99 6.15
N GLY A 58 3.29 0.14 6.45
CA GLY A 58 4.32 0.75 5.59
C GLY A 58 5.52 -0.17 5.39
N ALA A 59 6.09 -0.72 6.48
CA ALA A 59 7.20 -1.64 6.39
C ALA A 59 6.85 -2.91 5.58
N TYR A 60 5.65 -3.46 5.80
CA TYR A 60 5.17 -4.63 5.06
C TYR A 60 5.00 -4.34 3.56
N TYR A 61 4.36 -3.23 3.20
CA TYR A 61 4.16 -2.85 1.81
C TYR A 61 5.49 -2.65 1.07
N MET A 62 6.44 -1.96 1.70
CA MET A 62 7.75 -1.71 1.12
C MET A 62 8.54 -3.00 0.87
N ASP A 63 8.57 -3.91 1.85
CA ASP A 63 9.22 -5.22 1.72
C ASP A 63 8.61 -6.07 0.61
N LYS A 64 7.27 -6.23 0.64
CA LYS A 64 6.55 -7.06 -0.33
C LYS A 64 6.73 -6.57 -1.76
N ARG A 65 6.67 -5.25 -1.98
CA ARG A 65 6.79 -4.66 -3.31
C ARG A 65 8.23 -4.37 -3.74
N GLY A 66 9.22 -4.51 -2.86
CA GLY A 66 10.62 -4.18 -3.18
C GLY A 66 10.81 -2.68 -3.43
N ILE A 67 10.17 -1.85 -2.60
CA ILE A 67 10.31 -0.39 -2.66
C ILE A 67 11.63 0.00 -1.99
N PRO A 68 12.48 0.84 -2.62
CA PRO A 68 13.72 1.30 -2.03
C PRO A 68 13.53 1.95 -0.66
N ALA A 69 14.43 1.69 0.28
CA ALA A 69 14.36 2.24 1.64
C ALA A 69 14.37 3.78 1.67
N ASP A 70 15.02 4.43 0.69
CA ASP A 70 15.07 5.88 0.57
C ASP A 70 13.71 6.53 0.30
N ALA A 71 12.73 5.74 -0.17
CA ALA A 71 11.38 6.17 -0.53
C ALA A 71 10.41 6.22 0.67
N ALA A 72 10.85 5.79 1.86
CA ALA A 72 10.09 5.98 3.09
C ALA A 72 10.11 7.46 3.50
N ILE A 73 8.93 8.01 3.76
CA ILE A 73 8.75 9.36 4.30
C ILE A 73 8.13 9.22 5.69
N HIS A 74 8.97 9.39 6.72
CA HIS A 74 8.52 9.35 8.10
C HIS A 74 7.97 10.71 8.51
N ILE A 75 6.70 10.73 8.93
CA ILE A 75 6.02 11.92 9.47
C ILE A 75 5.57 11.64 10.91
N ALA A 76 5.25 12.70 11.66
CA ALA A 76 4.83 12.60 13.05
C ALA A 76 3.56 13.44 13.32
N CYS A 77 2.43 12.98 12.83
CA CYS A 77 1.13 13.65 12.96
C CYS A 77 0.18 12.91 13.93
N PRO A 78 -0.88 13.56 14.45
CA PRO A 78 -1.87 12.89 15.30
C PRO A 78 -2.44 11.65 14.61
N PRO A 79 -2.59 10.49 15.29
CA PRO A 79 -3.05 9.25 14.67
C PRO A 79 -4.58 9.17 14.46
N GLY A 80 -5.31 10.27 14.64
CA GLY A 80 -6.75 10.35 14.42
C GLY A 80 -7.13 10.55 12.95
N GLU A 81 -8.43 10.51 12.67
CA GLU A 81 -8.96 10.73 11.31
C GLU A 81 -8.85 12.19 10.86
N GLU A 82 -8.74 13.12 11.82
CA GLU A 82 -8.77 14.56 11.61
C GLU A 82 -7.41 15.19 11.91
N ILE A 83 -7.06 16.22 11.15
CA ILE A 83 -5.87 17.05 11.38
C ILE A 83 -6.19 18.51 11.10
N SER A 84 -5.63 19.45 11.87
CA SER A 84 -5.82 20.87 11.57
C SER A 84 -5.18 21.25 10.23
N ARG A 85 -5.63 22.35 9.61
CA ARG A 85 -5.01 22.84 8.37
C ARG A 85 -3.52 23.14 8.55
N THR A 86 -3.18 23.82 9.64
CA THR A 86 -1.79 24.14 9.98
C THR A 86 -0.95 22.89 10.18
N ASP A 87 -1.47 21.89 10.90
CA ASP A 87 -0.75 20.64 11.12
C ASP A 87 -0.61 19.81 9.84
N PHE A 88 -1.60 19.82 8.94
CA PHE A 88 -1.45 19.19 7.63
C PHE A 88 -0.30 19.82 6.84
N ASP A 89 -0.26 21.16 6.77
CA ASP A 89 0.77 21.88 6.01
C ASP A 89 2.17 21.63 6.58
N VAL A 90 2.32 21.62 7.91
CA VAL A 90 3.61 21.49 8.60
C VAL A 90 4.05 20.04 8.77
N LEU A 91 3.15 19.13 9.14
CA LEU A 91 3.49 17.76 9.53
C LEU A 91 3.35 16.75 8.38
N ILE A 92 2.64 17.08 7.30
CA ILE A 92 2.41 16.16 6.17
C ILE A 92 2.91 16.76 4.85
N ALA A 93 2.28 17.84 4.36
CA ALA A 93 2.52 18.34 3.01
C ALA A 93 3.96 18.81 2.81
N THR A 94 4.49 19.60 3.75
CA THR A 94 5.87 20.10 3.68
C THR A 94 6.89 18.96 3.72
N PRO A 95 6.88 18.05 4.73
CA PRO A 95 7.81 16.92 4.77
C PRO A 95 7.77 16.04 3.51
N VAL A 96 6.57 15.74 3.00
CA VAL A 96 6.41 14.94 1.78
C VAL A 96 7.02 15.65 0.57
N ARG A 97 6.70 16.92 0.36
CA ARG A 97 7.24 17.74 -0.74
C ARG A 97 8.76 17.82 -0.68
N GLU A 98 9.32 18.16 0.47
CA GLU A 98 10.77 18.32 0.61
C GLU A 98 11.49 16.99 0.42
N LYS A 99 10.94 15.88 0.93
CA LYS A 99 11.53 14.55 0.74
C LYS A 99 11.51 14.10 -0.73
N ILE A 100 10.39 14.30 -1.44
CA ILE A 100 10.30 14.01 -2.88
C ILE A 100 11.30 14.86 -3.67
N LYS A 101 11.42 16.16 -3.34
CA LYS A 101 12.42 17.04 -3.95
C LYS A 101 13.85 16.56 -3.70
N GLN A 102 14.17 16.14 -2.48
CA GLN A 102 15.48 15.59 -2.10
C GLN A 102 15.83 14.30 -2.83
N LEU A 103 14.84 13.46 -3.15
CA LEU A 103 15.08 12.22 -3.92
C LEU A 103 15.56 12.50 -5.35
N GLY A 104 15.27 13.69 -5.89
CA GLY A 104 15.77 14.12 -7.21
C GLY A 104 15.35 13.22 -8.36
N ARG A 105 14.27 12.44 -8.19
CA ARG A 105 13.75 11.52 -9.20
C ARG A 105 12.24 11.66 -9.31
N ARG A 106 11.71 11.34 -10.49
CA ARG A 106 10.28 11.29 -10.75
C ARG A 106 9.58 10.40 -9.71
N THR A 107 8.51 10.95 -9.12
CA THR A 107 7.66 10.27 -8.13
C THR A 107 6.22 10.42 -8.57
N ASP A 108 5.63 9.33 -9.05
CA ASP A 108 4.26 9.31 -9.53
C ASP A 108 3.26 9.01 -8.42
N PHE A 109 3.64 8.12 -7.49
CA PHE A 109 2.74 7.56 -6.50
C PHE A 109 3.17 7.92 -5.08
N VAL A 110 2.24 8.44 -4.29
CA VAL A 110 2.41 8.69 -2.86
C VAL A 110 1.43 7.79 -2.11
N VAL A 111 1.94 6.80 -1.40
CA VAL A 111 1.11 5.84 -0.66
C VAL A 111 1.02 6.27 0.80
N LEU A 112 -0.17 6.67 1.23
CA LEU A 112 -0.51 6.89 2.63
C LEU A 112 -0.82 5.56 3.30
N THR A 113 -0.38 5.39 4.53
CA THR A 113 -0.58 4.16 5.30
C THR A 113 -1.63 4.35 6.40
N GLN A 114 -2.20 3.24 6.89
CA GLN A 114 -3.18 3.23 7.96
C GLN A 114 -2.70 4.02 9.20
N GLY A 115 -3.46 5.03 9.63
CA GLY A 115 -3.07 5.91 10.74
C GLY A 115 -2.43 7.24 10.33
N VAL A 116 -2.34 7.53 9.03
CA VAL A 116 -2.28 8.91 8.53
C VAL A 116 -3.71 9.49 8.57
N PRO A 117 -3.93 10.74 9.02
CA PRO A 117 -5.26 11.38 9.01
C PRO A 117 -5.93 11.34 7.64
N ILE A 118 -7.27 11.29 7.63
CA ILE A 118 -8.09 11.16 6.42
C ILE A 118 -8.60 12.53 5.97
N ARG A 119 -8.87 13.44 6.91
CA ARG A 119 -9.54 14.72 6.66
C ARG A 119 -8.84 15.88 7.35
N ILE A 120 -8.82 17.02 6.68
CA ILE A 120 -8.26 18.28 7.21
C ILE A 120 -9.39 19.14 7.77
N GLY A 121 -9.33 19.48 9.05
CA GLY A 121 -10.37 20.23 9.76
C GLY A 121 -11.43 19.29 10.32
N ASP A 122 -12.67 19.80 10.40
CA ASP A 122 -13.82 19.09 10.94
C ASP A 122 -14.56 18.29 9.87
N LYS A 123 -15.73 17.73 10.22
CA LYS A 123 -16.52 16.73 9.49
C LYS A 123 -16.63 16.93 7.97
N TRP A 124 -16.58 18.16 7.48
CA TRP A 124 -16.76 18.51 6.06
C TRP A 124 -15.50 19.04 5.38
N GLY A 125 -14.37 18.98 6.07
CA GLY A 125 -13.08 19.36 5.55
C GLY A 125 -12.62 18.49 4.37
N PRO A 126 -11.68 19.00 3.56
CA PRO A 126 -11.16 18.27 2.41
C PRO A 126 -10.37 17.04 2.85
N SER A 127 -10.28 16.04 1.97
CA SER A 127 -9.46 14.86 2.23
C SER A 127 -7.96 15.23 2.22
N VAL A 128 -7.20 14.60 3.10
CA VAL A 128 -5.73 14.69 3.11
C VAL A 128 -5.17 14.23 1.77
N ASP A 129 -5.72 13.16 1.21
CA ASP A 129 -5.28 12.52 -0.02
C ASP A 129 -5.38 13.47 -1.22
N SER A 130 -6.54 14.11 -1.41
CA SER A 130 -6.80 15.06 -2.51
C SER A 130 -5.96 16.33 -2.36
N MET A 131 -5.84 16.85 -1.14
CA MET A 131 -5.03 18.04 -0.89
C MET A 131 -3.54 17.77 -1.10
N LEU A 132 -3.07 16.58 -0.72
CA LEU A 132 -1.69 16.16 -0.95
C LEU A 132 -1.40 15.93 -2.44
N ALA A 133 -2.35 15.40 -3.20
CA ALA A 133 -2.22 15.20 -4.65
C ALA A 133 -1.98 16.51 -5.39
N GLY A 134 -2.61 17.60 -4.91
CA GLY A 134 -2.49 18.95 -5.47
C GLY A 134 -1.28 19.75 -4.96
N VAL A 135 -0.46 19.23 -4.03
CA VAL A 135 0.69 19.99 -3.48
C VAL A 135 1.68 20.50 -4.54
N PRO A 136 2.07 19.73 -5.57
CA PRO A 136 2.94 20.24 -6.62
C PRO A 136 2.17 21.01 -7.71
N SER A 137 0.84 21.08 -7.63
CA SER A 137 -0.01 21.64 -8.69
C SER A 137 -0.09 23.15 -8.62
N PRO A 138 -0.07 23.85 -9.77
CA PRO A 138 -0.40 25.27 -9.83
C PRO A 138 -1.91 25.54 -9.70
N ILE A 139 -2.76 24.49 -9.75
CA ILE A 139 -4.21 24.62 -9.67
C ILE A 139 -4.61 25.07 -8.25
N LYS A 140 -5.41 26.13 -8.18
CA LYS A 140 -5.91 26.66 -6.91
C LYS A 140 -7.21 25.97 -6.51
N PRO A 141 -7.44 25.71 -5.20
CA PRO A 141 -8.73 25.23 -4.73
C PRO A 141 -9.88 26.18 -5.11
N ILE A 142 -11.03 25.61 -5.45
CA ILE A 142 -12.25 26.38 -5.70
C ILE A 142 -12.71 27.01 -4.37
N THR A 143 -12.66 28.33 -4.28
CA THR A 143 -13.16 29.08 -3.11
C THR A 143 -14.59 29.59 -3.30
N THR A 144 -14.99 29.81 -4.54
CA THR A 144 -16.36 30.25 -4.92
C THR A 144 -16.83 29.44 -6.11
N ILE A 145 -18.08 28.98 -6.08
CA ILE A 145 -18.68 28.23 -7.19
C ILE A 145 -19.07 29.20 -8.31
N ASN A 146 -18.17 29.37 -9.28
CA ASN A 146 -18.41 30.11 -10.52
C ASN A 146 -17.67 29.43 -11.68
N ALA A 147 -18.03 29.76 -12.92
CA ALA A 147 -17.49 29.09 -14.11
C ALA A 147 -15.96 29.21 -14.22
N GLU A 148 -15.41 30.38 -13.90
CA GLU A 148 -13.96 30.61 -13.95
C GLU A 148 -13.18 29.69 -13.00
N ASN A 149 -13.58 29.65 -11.74
CA ASN A 149 -12.95 28.81 -10.72
C ASN A 149 -13.12 27.33 -11.00
N VAL A 150 -14.31 26.91 -11.45
CA VAL A 150 -14.58 25.51 -11.80
C VAL A 150 -13.72 25.08 -12.99
N ASN A 151 -13.65 25.90 -14.05
CA ASN A 151 -12.84 25.62 -15.23
C ASN A 151 -11.34 25.63 -14.91
N GLY A 152 -10.90 26.51 -14.00
CA GLY A 152 -9.51 26.59 -13.54
C GLY A 152 -9.08 25.44 -12.63
N ALA A 153 -10.02 24.66 -12.11
CA ALA A 153 -9.79 23.55 -11.20
C ALA A 153 -10.08 22.17 -11.81
N VAL A 154 -10.14 22.08 -13.13
CA VAL A 154 -10.31 20.80 -13.83
C VAL A 154 -9.10 19.91 -13.58
N HIS A 155 -9.36 18.64 -13.26
CA HIS A 155 -8.33 17.66 -12.98
C HIS A 155 -7.48 17.37 -14.23
N PRO A 156 -6.15 17.63 -14.20
CA PRO A 156 -5.33 17.68 -15.42
C PRO A 156 -5.10 16.31 -16.08
N TYR A 157 -5.33 15.22 -15.34
CA TYR A 157 -5.18 13.85 -15.84
C TYR A 157 -6.53 13.16 -16.15
N PHE A 158 -7.66 13.84 -15.93
CA PHE A 158 -8.97 13.22 -16.20
C PHE A 158 -9.16 12.97 -17.69
N GLN A 159 -9.61 11.77 -18.06
CA GLN A 159 -9.79 11.31 -19.46
C GLN A 159 -8.52 11.25 -20.33
N ALA A 160 -7.34 11.35 -19.74
CA ALA A 160 -6.10 11.13 -20.48
C ALA A 160 -5.96 9.65 -20.88
N ASP A 161 -5.59 9.39 -22.14
CA ASP A 161 -5.33 8.05 -22.69
C ASP A 161 -3.82 7.74 -22.74
N GLU A 162 -3.11 8.15 -21.69
CA GLU A 162 -1.66 7.94 -21.55
C GLU A 162 -1.30 7.55 -20.12
N PRO A 163 -0.15 6.86 -19.92
CA PRO A 163 0.34 6.60 -18.57
C PRO A 163 0.57 7.89 -17.79
N PHE A 164 0.10 7.92 -16.54
CA PHE A 164 0.31 9.07 -15.66
C PHE A 164 1.78 9.46 -15.56
N ASN A 165 2.05 10.76 -15.53
CA ASN A 165 3.38 11.33 -15.35
C ASN A 165 3.32 12.57 -14.45
N SER A 166 3.89 12.47 -13.24
CA SER A 166 3.87 13.55 -12.24
C SER A 166 4.44 14.87 -12.76
N ASP A 167 5.49 14.79 -13.58
CA ASP A 167 6.20 15.97 -14.09
C ASP A 167 5.37 16.67 -15.15
N LYS A 168 4.60 15.91 -15.94
CA LYS A 168 3.68 16.45 -16.96
C LYS A 168 2.47 17.13 -16.33
N TYR A 169 1.84 16.50 -15.34
CA TYR A 169 0.59 16.99 -14.77
C TYR A 169 0.76 17.84 -13.51
N SER A 170 1.99 17.99 -13.01
CA SER A 170 2.30 18.70 -11.77
C SER A 170 1.40 18.25 -10.61
N MET A 171 1.23 16.94 -10.46
CA MET A 171 0.44 16.32 -9.39
C MET A 171 1.01 14.94 -9.04
N TRP A 172 0.56 14.36 -7.94
CA TRP A 172 0.84 12.97 -7.58
C TRP A 172 -0.43 12.15 -7.57
N LEU A 173 -0.33 10.86 -7.91
CA LEU A 173 -1.38 9.90 -7.60
C LEU A 173 -1.23 9.48 -6.14
N VAL A 174 -2.06 10.06 -5.29
CA VAL A 174 -2.10 9.72 -3.86
C VAL A 174 -3.07 8.55 -3.66
N THR A 175 -2.59 7.50 -3.03
CA THR A 175 -3.38 6.31 -2.70
C THR A 175 -3.23 6.00 -1.22
N ARG A 176 -4.19 5.25 -0.67
CA ARG A 176 -4.20 4.88 0.73
C ARG A 176 -4.29 3.39 0.91
N LEU A 177 -3.34 2.84 1.66
CA LEU A 177 -3.33 1.45 2.09
C LEU A 177 -3.84 1.36 3.53
N THR A 178 -5.13 1.09 3.67
CA THR A 178 -5.83 1.01 4.95
C THR A 178 -6.95 -0.02 4.91
N GLY A 179 -7.32 -0.55 6.07
CA GLY A 179 -8.47 -1.43 6.25
C GLY A 179 -9.03 -1.34 7.67
N PRO A 180 -10.04 -2.15 8.02
CA PRO A 180 -10.57 -2.21 9.39
C PRO A 180 -9.49 -2.63 10.40
N THR A 181 -8.59 -3.52 10.00
CA THR A 181 -7.41 -3.93 10.78
C THR A 181 -6.13 -3.84 9.97
N VAL A 182 -4.98 -3.87 10.65
CA VAL A 182 -3.67 -3.98 10.00
C VAL A 182 -3.57 -5.24 9.12
N ALA A 183 -4.21 -6.34 9.52
CA ALA A 183 -4.22 -7.57 8.72
C ALA A 183 -4.97 -7.36 7.40
N ASP A 184 -6.12 -6.68 7.44
CA ASP A 184 -6.90 -6.36 6.25
C ASP A 184 -6.12 -5.43 5.30
N ALA A 185 -5.48 -4.39 5.83
CA ALA A 185 -4.64 -3.50 5.05
C ALA A 185 -3.48 -4.25 4.36
N LYS A 186 -2.86 -5.21 5.07
CA LYS A 186 -1.79 -6.04 4.52
C LYS A 186 -2.28 -7.04 3.48
N ALA A 187 -3.53 -7.49 3.57
CA ALA A 187 -4.11 -8.42 2.59
C ALA A 187 -4.38 -7.78 1.22
N LEU A 188 -4.37 -6.44 1.13
CA LEU A 188 -4.50 -5.70 -0.13
C LEU A 188 -3.19 -5.63 -0.95
N VAL A 189 -2.06 -6.08 -0.37
CA VAL A 189 -0.71 -5.99 -0.97
C VAL A 189 -0.32 -7.30 -1.63
#